data_AF-A0A368VUC1-F1
#
_entry.id   AF-A0A368VUC1-F1
#
_cell.length_a   1.000
_cell.length_b   1.000
_cell.length_c   1.000
_cell.angle_alpha   90.00
_cell.angle_beta   90.00
_cell.angle_gamma   90.00
#
_symmetry.space_group_name_H-M   'P 1'
#
loop_
_entity.id
_entity.type
_entity.pdbx_description
1 polymer ?
#
loop_
_entity_poly.entity_id
_entity_poly.type
_entity_poly.pdbx_seq_one_letter_code
_entity_poly.pdbx_strand_id
1 'polypeptide(L)'
;MWESPDGGGKKIGFTAIDGRSIKTYYKKSHSYTDFEKITVAGHPAVRANKTDPMTGGSCDIYLASKKNQVVYSYARTPKVGEVNPCDLSKQALELSVSSWPTAK
;
A
#
# COMPACT_ATOMS: atom_id res chain seq x y z
N MET A 1 2.80 8.54 -9.78
CA MET A 1 3.71 7.38 -9.61
C MET A 1 5.13 7.91 -9.70
N TRP A 2 6.02 7.45 -8.83
CA TRP A 2 7.44 7.79 -8.82
C TRP A 2 8.25 6.52 -9.11
N GLU A 3 9.34 6.70 -9.84
CA GLU A 3 10.27 5.63 -10.21
C GLU A 3 11.71 6.08 -9.94
N SER A 4 12.57 5.14 -9.56
CA SER A 4 13.99 5.44 -9.35
C SER A 4 14.72 5.73 -10.67
N PRO A 5 15.74 6.62 -10.66
CA PRO A 5 16.45 7.03 -11.89
C PRO A 5 17.25 5.91 -12.56
N ASP A 6 17.53 4.81 -11.86
CA ASP A 6 18.32 3.65 -12.31
C ASP A 6 17.53 2.70 -13.24
N GLY A 7 16.68 3.26 -14.11
CA GLY A 7 15.83 2.49 -15.02
C GLY A 7 14.52 1.99 -14.40
N GLY A 8 14.04 2.63 -13.33
CA GLY A 8 12.74 2.35 -12.73
C GLY A 8 12.67 1.07 -11.93
N GLY A 9 13.82 0.62 -11.40
CA GLY A 9 13.89 -0.60 -10.59
C GLY A 9 13.01 -0.52 -9.34
N LYS A 10 13.00 0.62 -8.66
CA LYS A 10 12.06 0.92 -7.58
C LYS A 10 10.90 1.73 -8.09
N LYS A 11 9.68 1.34 -7.72
CA LYS A 11 8.46 2.07 -8.06
C LYS A 11 7.62 2.28 -6.80
N ILE A 12 7.03 3.46 -6.67
CA ILE A 12 6.04 3.77 -5.64
C ILE A 12 4.90 4.59 -6.25
N GLY A 13 3.66 4.24 -5.94
CA GLY A 13 2.50 4.94 -6.47
C GLY A 13 1.31 4.88 -5.53
N PHE A 14 0.51 5.95 -5.55
CA PHE A 14 -0.75 6.02 -4.84
C PHE A 14 -1.90 6.23 -5.82
N THR A 15 -3.01 5.54 -5.56
CA THR A 15 -4.25 5.68 -6.31
C THR A 15 -5.41 5.73 -5.33
N ALA A 16 -6.20 6.81 -5.36
CA ALA A 16 -7.46 6.86 -4.65
C ALA A 16 -8.51 5.97 -5.34
N ILE A 17 -9.17 5.10 -4.59
CA ILE A 17 -10.20 4.19 -5.07
C ILE A 17 -11.50 4.50 -4.33
N ASP A 18 -12.42 5.17 -5.04
CA ASP A 18 -13.77 5.44 -4.55
C ASP A 18 -14.65 4.18 -4.57
N GLY A 19 -15.72 4.21 -3.78
CA GLY A 19 -16.68 3.10 -3.66
C GLY A 19 -16.14 1.87 -2.91
N ARG A 20 -14.94 1.96 -2.33
CA ARG A 20 -14.29 0.85 -1.64
C ARG A 20 -14.02 1.18 -0.18
N SER A 21 -14.62 0.40 0.72
CA SER A 21 -14.33 0.47 2.15
C SER A 21 -13.19 -0.47 2.53
N ILE A 22 -12.37 -0.07 3.51
CA ILE A 22 -11.37 -0.93 4.14
C ILE A 22 -11.99 -2.24 4.68
N LYS A 23 -13.27 -2.19 5.09
CA LYS A 23 -14.03 -3.37 5.56
C LYS A 23 -14.11 -4.47 4.51
N THR A 24 -14.06 -4.13 3.22
CA THR A 24 -14.07 -5.11 2.13
C THR A 24 -12.84 -6.02 2.18
N TYR A 25 -11.68 -5.47 2.56
CA TYR A 25 -10.45 -6.23 2.71
C TYR A 25 -10.49 -7.14 3.93
N TYR A 26 -11.02 -6.64 5.06
CA TYR A 26 -11.18 -7.46 6.27
C TYR A 26 -12.04 -8.71 5.99
N LYS A 27 -13.16 -8.54 5.28
CA LYS A 27 -14.06 -9.64 4.91
C LYS A 27 -13.42 -10.67 3.98
N LYS A 28 -12.46 -10.25 3.16
CA LYS A 28 -11.77 -11.09 2.18
C LYS A 28 -10.33 -11.40 2.57
N SER A 29 -9.99 -11.27 3.84
CA SER A 29 -8.62 -11.47 4.37
C SER A 29 -8.05 -12.84 3.98
N HIS A 30 -8.88 -13.89 4.05
CA HIS A 30 -8.52 -15.26 3.64
C HIS A 30 -8.17 -15.42 2.14
N SER A 31 -8.44 -14.41 1.30
CA SER A 31 -8.16 -14.46 -0.14
C SER A 31 -6.76 -13.95 -0.49
N TYR A 32 -6.00 -13.50 0.50
CA TYR A 32 -4.66 -12.95 0.37
C TYR A 32 -3.68 -13.93 1.00
N THR A 33 -2.58 -14.19 0.32
CA THR A 33 -1.47 -15.00 0.84
C THR A 33 -0.79 -14.27 1.99
N ASP A 34 -0.70 -12.95 1.86
CA ASP A 34 -0.12 -12.08 2.88
C ASP A 34 -1.13 -10.98 3.22
N PHE A 35 -1.67 -11.06 4.44
CA PHE A 35 -2.67 -10.14 4.95
C PHE A 35 -2.32 -9.70 6.37
N GLU A 36 -2.25 -8.39 6.57
CA GLU A 36 -2.04 -7.81 7.90
C GLU A 36 -2.84 -6.53 8.05
N LYS A 37 -3.53 -6.37 9.19
CA LYS A 37 -4.10 -5.08 9.56
C LYS A 37 -3.01 -4.23 10.19
N ILE A 38 -2.82 -3.04 9.66
CA ILE A 38 -1.77 -2.12 10.10
C ILE A 38 -2.36 -0.72 10.34
N THR A 39 -1.55 0.14 10.91
CA THR A 39 -1.86 1.58 11.04
C THR A 39 -0.79 2.38 10.34
N VAL A 40 -1.19 3.42 9.62
CA VAL A 40 -0.31 4.30 8.86
C VAL A 40 -0.76 5.73 9.13
N ALA A 41 0.13 6.54 9.70
CA ALA A 41 -0.17 7.93 10.10
C ALA A 41 -1.48 8.07 10.92
N GLY A 42 -1.79 7.10 11.79
CA GLY A 42 -3.02 7.10 12.60
C GLY A 42 -4.29 6.62 11.88
N HIS A 43 -4.22 6.31 10.59
CA HIS A 43 -5.34 5.79 9.80
C HIS A 43 -5.30 4.25 9.70
N PRO A 44 -6.47 3.58 9.75
CA PRO A 44 -6.56 2.14 9.52
C PRO A 44 -6.08 1.77 8.11
N ALA A 45 -5.26 0.74 8.00
CA ALA A 45 -4.77 0.21 6.73
C ALA A 45 -4.68 -1.32 6.74
N VAL A 46 -4.49 -1.88 5.55
CA VAL A 46 -4.16 -3.30 5.38
C VAL A 46 -3.00 -3.46 4.42
N ARG A 47 -2.08 -4.35 4.76
CA ARG A 47 -1.25 -5.06 3.79
C ARG A 47 -2.09 -6.21 3.24
N ALA A 48 -2.25 -6.29 1.92
CA ALA A 48 -3.15 -7.29 1.31
C ALA A 48 -2.63 -7.75 -0.06
N ASN A 49 -1.68 -8.68 -0.03
CA ASN A 49 -0.97 -9.18 -1.21
C ASN A 49 -1.45 -10.57 -1.63
N LYS A 50 -1.47 -10.83 -2.93
CA LYS A 50 -1.80 -12.16 -3.48
C LYS A 50 -0.63 -13.15 -3.42
N THR A 51 0.58 -12.64 -3.25
CA THR A 51 1.81 -13.41 -3.08
C THR A 51 2.58 -12.86 -1.88
N ASP A 52 3.56 -13.59 -1.37
CA ASP A 52 4.49 -13.06 -0.38
C ASP A 52 5.28 -11.88 -0.98
N PRO A 53 5.26 -10.68 -0.38
CA PRO A 53 5.98 -9.51 -0.88
C PRO A 53 7.49 -9.68 -1.02
N MET A 54 8.10 -10.49 -0.13
CA MET A 54 9.56 -10.70 -0.14
C MET A 54 10.01 -11.55 -1.32
N THR A 55 9.15 -12.46 -1.80
CA THR A 55 9.42 -13.30 -2.98
C THR A 55 8.84 -12.72 -4.27
N GLY A 56 7.75 -11.95 -4.18
CA GLY A 56 7.13 -11.28 -5.34
C GLY A 56 7.78 -9.95 -5.71
N GLY A 57 8.54 -9.32 -4.80
CA GLY A 57 9.21 -8.03 -5.03
C GLY A 57 8.27 -6.83 -5.08
N SER A 58 7.02 -6.97 -4.65
CA SER A 58 6.07 -5.87 -4.60
C SER A 58 5.14 -5.95 -3.39
N CYS A 59 4.59 -4.81 -2.98
CA CYS A 59 3.67 -4.72 -1.87
C CYS A 59 2.48 -3.79 -2.16
N ASP A 60 1.31 -4.28 -1.80
CA ASP A 60 0.02 -3.61 -1.85
C ASP A 60 -0.43 -3.24 -0.43
N ILE A 61 -0.56 -1.94 -0.17
CA ILE A 61 -1.18 -1.42 1.06
C ILE A 61 -2.42 -0.62 0.68
N TYR A 62 -3.52 -0.81 1.43
CA TYR A 62 -4.74 -0.04 1.27
C TYR A 62 -5.04 0.73 2.55
N LEU A 63 -5.02 2.05 2.47
CA LEU A 63 -5.26 2.97 3.58
C LEU A 63 -6.70 3.49 3.55
N ALA A 64 -7.39 3.49 4.68
CA ALA A 64 -8.70 4.14 4.80
C ALA A 64 -8.53 5.67 4.82
N SER A 65 -8.90 6.35 3.74
CA SER A 65 -8.81 7.82 3.62
C SER A 65 -10.09 8.52 4.08
N LYS A 66 -11.26 8.10 3.58
CA LYS A 66 -12.57 8.60 3.98
C LYS A 66 -13.64 7.51 3.85
N LYS A 67 -14.89 7.82 4.21
CA LYS A 67 -16.00 6.88 4.07
C LYS A 67 -16.10 6.38 2.63
N ASN A 68 -16.09 5.06 2.45
CA ASN A 68 -16.15 4.40 1.15
C ASN A 68 -15.03 4.78 0.17
N GLN A 69 -13.86 5.19 0.66
CA GLN A 69 -12.66 5.35 -0.16
C GLN A 69 -11.47 4.69 0.53
N VAL A 70 -10.60 4.07 -0.26
CA VAL A 70 -9.25 3.70 0.18
C VAL A 70 -8.23 4.34 -0.75
N VAL A 71 -7.04 4.64 -0.23
CA VAL A 71 -5.86 4.91 -1.05
C VAL A 71 -5.06 3.62 -1.17
N TYR A 72 -4.91 3.15 -2.41
CA TYR A 72 -4.03 2.05 -2.75
C TYR A 72 -2.61 2.57 -2.91
N SER A 73 -1.68 1.99 -2.17
CA SER A 73 -0.25 2.18 -2.31
C SER A 73 0.39 0.93 -2.88
N TYR A 74 1.11 1.10 -3.98
CA TYR A 74 1.90 0.07 -4.62
C TYR A 74 3.38 0.42 -4.50
N ALA A 75 4.18 -0.51 -3.98
CA ALA A 75 5.63 -0.45 -4.05
C ALA A 75 6.19 -1.65 -4.79
N ARG A 76 7.26 -1.44 -5.56
CA ARG A 76 8.06 -2.51 -6.18
C ARG A 76 9.54 -2.26 -5.94
N THR A 77 10.27 -3.34 -5.69
CA THR A 77 11.73 -3.33 -5.62
C THR A 77 12.32 -4.22 -6.73
N PRO A 78 13.50 -3.87 -7.28
CA PRO A 78 14.11 -4.66 -8.34
C PRO A 78 14.88 -5.86 -7.78
N LYS A 79 15.32 -5.78 -6.53
CA LYS A 79 16.06 -6.81 -5.82
C LYS A 79 15.14 -7.52 -4.84
N VAL A 80 14.48 -8.57 -5.35
CA VAL A 80 13.62 -9.46 -4.58
C VAL A 80 14.40 -10.04 -3.40
N GLY A 81 13.79 -10.09 -2.22
CA GLY A 81 14.41 -10.64 -1.00
C GLY A 81 15.40 -9.72 -0.28
N GLU A 82 16.00 -8.73 -0.95
CA GLU A 82 16.97 -7.82 -0.31
C GLU A 82 16.31 -6.62 0.39
N VAL A 83 15.25 -6.07 -0.20
CA VAL A 83 14.54 -4.90 0.32
C VAL A 83 13.07 -5.23 0.42
N ASN A 84 12.50 -5.04 1.61
CA ASN A 84 11.07 -5.23 1.83
C ASN A 84 10.25 -4.14 1.14
N PRO A 85 9.46 -4.47 0.09
CA PRO A 85 8.64 -3.49 -0.60
C PRO A 85 7.54 -2.90 0.30
N CYS A 86 7.10 -3.62 1.34
CA CYS A 86 6.07 -3.12 2.25
C CYS A 86 6.55 -2.00 3.16
N ASP A 87 7.80 -2.03 3.60
CA ASP A 87 8.39 -0.95 4.40
C ASP A 87 8.48 0.32 3.55
N LEU A 88 8.89 0.19 2.29
CA LEU A 88 8.88 1.28 1.31
C LEU A 88 7.47 1.86 1.10
N SER A 89 6.48 0.99 0.88
CA SER A 89 5.07 1.39 0.70
C SER A 89 4.53 2.13 1.91
N LYS A 90 4.80 1.59 3.11
CA LYS A 90 4.35 2.16 4.39
C LYS A 90 5.00 3.52 4.63
N GLN A 91 6.33 3.62 4.51
CA GLN A 91 7.07 4.86 4.71
C GLN A 91 6.59 5.96 3.75
N ALA A 92 6.36 5.62 2.48
CA ALA A 92 5.87 6.59 1.52
C ALA A 92 4.46 7.09 1.86
N LEU A 93 3.58 6.21 2.36
CA LEU A 93 2.28 6.64 2.87
C LEU A 93 2.44 7.55 4.10
N GLU A 94 3.24 7.17 5.09
CA GLU A 94 3.46 7.96 6.31
C GLU A 94 3.93 9.39 6.00
N LEU A 95 4.82 9.52 5.01
CA LEU A 95 5.35 10.82 4.57
C LEU A 95 4.34 11.64 3.75
N SER A 96 3.35 11.00 3.11
CA SER A 96 2.45 11.68 2.17
C SER A 96 1.10 12.05 2.79
N VAL A 97 0.58 11.28 3.74
CA VAL A 97 -0.78 11.44 4.29
C VAL A 97 -1.04 12.87 4.79
N SER A 98 -0.08 13.50 5.46
CA SER A 98 -0.24 14.86 5.99
C SER A 98 -0.33 15.95 4.91
N SER A 99 0.11 15.65 3.69
CA SER A 99 0.07 16.57 2.55
C SER A 99 -1.17 16.41 1.67
N TRP A 100 -2.00 15.41 1.94
CA TRP A 100 -3.19 15.16 1.13
C TRP A 100 -4.26 16.22 1.39
N PRO A 101 -5.06 16.58 0.37
CA PRO A 101 -6.19 17.45 0.58
C PRO A 101 -7.15 16.83 1.60
N THR A 102 -7.67 17.65 2.52
CA THR A 102 -8.67 17.21 3.49
C THR A 102 -9.88 16.66 2.75
N ALA A 103 -10.40 15.52 3.20
CA ALA A 103 -11.62 14.97 2.66
C ALA A 103 -12.78 15.96 2.85
N LYS A 104 -13.48 16.28 1.76
CA LYS A 104 -14.80 16.91 1.81
C LYS A 104 -15.87 15.88 2.16
#